data_AF-A0A2E7S151-F1
#
_entry.id   AF-A0A2E7S151-F1
#
_cell.length_a   1.000
_cell.length_b   1.000
_cell.length_c   1.000
_cell.angle_alpha   90.00
_cell.angle_beta   90.00
_cell.angle_gamma   90.00
#
_symmetry.space_group_name_H-M   'P 1'
#
loop_
_entity.id
_entity.type
_entity.pdbx_description
1 polymer ?
#
loop_
_entity_poly.entity_id
_entity_poly.type
_entity_poly.pdbx_seq_one_letter_code
_entity_poly.pdbx_strand_id
1 'polypeptide(L)'
;MDADVTRKFITDHKIVPLKADKTKDSPEIDALLVKLGNRAKAIPFYAIYPAGQPDKPIVLDGVFGPDRILEALQQAVGRSSAPESATVPTDSGESGGG
;
A
#
# COMPACT_ATOMS: atom_id res chain seq x y z
N MET A 1 10.55 17.13 11.41
CA MET A 1 9.63 17.52 10.33
C MET A 1 8.22 17.70 10.89
N ASP A 2 7.54 18.76 10.44
CA ASP A 2 6.22 19.17 10.92
C ASP A 2 5.09 18.35 10.29
N ALA A 3 4.07 17.99 11.09
CA ALA A 3 2.89 17.26 10.62
C ALA A 3 2.16 17.97 9.46
N ASP A 4 2.34 19.28 9.33
CA ASP A 4 1.82 20.12 8.27
C ASP A 4 2.34 19.73 6.88
N VAL A 5 3.60 19.28 6.76
CA VAL A 5 4.18 18.84 5.48
C VAL A 5 3.47 17.58 5.01
N THR A 6 3.31 16.60 5.89
CA THR A 6 2.60 15.36 5.59
C THR A 6 1.13 15.62 5.27
N ARG A 7 0.47 16.51 6.02
CA ARG A 7 -0.92 16.89 5.76
C ARG A 7 -1.09 17.56 4.40
N LYS A 8 -0.17 18.45 4.02
CA LYS A 8 -0.17 19.10 2.71
C LYS A 8 -0.02 18.06 1.61
N PHE A 9 0.91 17.12 1.74
CA PHE A 9 1.12 16.04 0.77
C PHE A 9 -0.14 15.17 0.59
N ILE A 10 -0.78 14.76 1.69
CA ILE A 10 -2.04 14.00 1.66
C ILE A 10 -3.12 14.74 0.89
N THR A 11 -3.26 16.04 1.14
CA THR A 11 -4.29 16.88 0.51
C THR A 11 -4.02 17.09 -0.99
N ASP A 12 -2.77 17.38 -1.35
CA ASP A 12 -2.34 17.65 -2.72
C ASP A 12 -2.54 16.43 -3.63
N HIS A 13 -2.21 15.24 -3.11
CA HIS A 13 -2.33 13.98 -3.83
C HIS A 13 -3.69 13.27 -3.64
N LYS A 14 -4.67 13.93 -3.00
CA LYS A 14 -6.02 13.38 -2.75
C LYS A 14 -5.99 12.01 -2.05
N ILE A 15 -5.04 11.82 -1.14
CA ILE A 15 -4.91 10.58 -0.37
C ILE A 15 -6.02 10.54 0.67
N VAL A 16 -6.74 9.41 0.76
CA VAL A 16 -7.85 9.21 1.70
C VAL A 16 -7.34 8.45 2.92
N PRO A 17 -7.19 9.10 4.10
CA PRO A 17 -6.81 8.40 5.31
C PRO A 17 -7.99 7.61 5.89
N LEU A 18 -7.73 6.36 6.28
CA LEU A 18 -8.70 5.50 6.97
C LEU A 18 -8.14 5.10 8.33
N LYS A 19 -8.91 5.33 9.39
CA LYS A 19 -8.55 4.89 10.75
C LYS A 19 -9.25 3.56 11.05
N ALA A 20 -8.46 2.50 11.23
CA ALA A 20 -8.94 1.23 11.78
C ALA A 20 -8.74 1.23 13.30
N ASP A 21 -9.83 1.38 14.06
CA ASP A 21 -9.78 1.40 15.52
C ASP A 21 -9.90 -0.01 16.09
N LYS A 22 -8.82 -0.49 16.72
CA LYS A 22 -8.72 -1.82 17.35
C LYS A 22 -8.66 -1.70 18.88
N THR A 23 -9.29 -0.68 19.46
CA THR A 23 -9.40 -0.57 20.93
C THR A 23 -10.35 -1.62 21.50
N LYS A 24 -11.29 -2.11 20.69
CA LYS A 24 -12.10 -3.30 20.99
C LYS A 24 -11.68 -4.47 20.10
N ASP A 25 -11.96 -5.67 20.59
CA ASP A 25 -11.78 -6.91 19.83
C ASP A 25 -12.56 -6.81 18.52
N SER A 26 -11.87 -7.01 17.40
CA SER A 26 -12.45 -6.87 16.06
C SER A 26 -11.84 -7.92 15.14
N PRO A 27 -12.53 -9.07 14.93
CA PRO A 27 -11.99 -10.19 14.16
C PRO A 27 -11.72 -9.81 12.70
N GLU A 28 -12.42 -8.82 12.16
CA GLU A 28 -12.22 -8.32 10.80
C GLU A 28 -10.89 -7.56 10.67
N ILE A 29 -10.52 -6.74 11.66
CA ILE A 29 -9.23 -6.04 11.69
C ILE A 29 -8.09 -7.05 11.85
N ASP A 30 -8.27 -8.05 12.70
CA ASP A 30 -7.30 -9.14 12.87
C ASP A 30 -7.09 -9.94 11.59
N ALA A 31 -8.15 -10.26 10.86
CA ALA A 31 -8.05 -10.94 9.57
C ALA A 31 -7.32 -10.08 8.53
N LEU A 32 -7.59 -8.76 8.51
CA LEU A 32 -6.91 -7.84 7.61
C LEU A 32 -5.42 -7.71 7.93
N LEU A 33 -5.04 -7.56 9.21
CA LEU A 33 -3.65 -7.51 9.65
C LEU A 33 -2.87 -8.77 9.22
N VAL A 34 -3.48 -9.95 9.42
CA VAL A 34 -2.87 -11.22 8.99
C VAL A 34 -2.71 -11.28 7.46
N LYS A 35 -3.71 -10.83 6.69
CA LYS A 35 -3.62 -10.74 5.21
C LYS A 35 -2.49 -9.80 4.76
N LEU A 36 -2.26 -8.73 5.52
CA LEU A 36 -1.19 -7.76 5.27
C LEU A 36 0.18 -8.21 5.79
N GLY A 37 0.30 -9.45 6.27
CA GLY A 37 1.55 -10.04 6.74
C GLY A 37 1.83 -9.84 8.24
N ASN A 38 1.01 -9.06 8.95
CA ASN A 38 1.14 -8.85 10.38
C ASN A 38 0.46 -9.98 11.17
N ARG A 39 1.14 -11.13 11.23
CA ARG A 39 0.68 -12.31 11.98
C ARG A 39 0.59 -12.08 13.49
N ALA A 40 1.40 -11.15 14.01
CA ALA A 40 1.37 -10.75 15.41
C ALA A 40 0.14 -9.91 15.77
N LYS A 41 -0.61 -9.43 14.77
CA LYS A 41 -1.80 -8.58 14.93
C LYS A 41 -1.50 -7.33 15.78
N ALA A 42 -0.24 -6.89 15.72
CA ALA A 42 0.31 -5.85 16.56
C ALA A 42 -0.03 -4.47 15.99
N ILE A 43 -0.30 -3.53 16.88
CA ILE A 43 -0.47 -2.11 16.58
C ILE A 43 0.67 -1.32 17.24
N PRO A 44 1.07 -0.16 16.70
CA PRO A 44 0.56 0.49 15.49
C PRO A 44 1.01 -0.21 14.19
N PHE A 45 0.15 -0.13 13.16
CA PHE A 45 0.38 -0.70 11.83
C PHE A 45 -0.24 0.19 10.77
N TYR A 46 0.47 0.41 9.66
CA TYR A 46 -0.01 1.23 8.55
C TYR A 46 0.06 0.43 7.24
N ALA A 47 -0.96 0.60 6.40
CA ALA A 47 -0.99 0.08 5.05
C ALA A 47 -1.35 1.21 4.09
N ILE A 48 -0.51 1.42 3.09
CA ILE A 48 -0.69 2.45 2.07
C ILE A 48 -0.93 1.75 0.75
N TYR A 49 -2.09 2.00 0.14
CA TYR A 49 -2.49 1.42 -1.13
C TYR A 49 -2.21 2.42 -2.26
N PRO A 50 -1.23 2.14 -3.14
CA PRO A 50 -0.97 3.00 -4.30
C PRO A 50 -2.16 2.99 -5.27
N ALA A 51 -2.41 4.12 -5.92
CA ALA A 51 -3.43 4.17 -6.97
C ALA A 51 -3.07 3.22 -8.13
N GLY A 52 -4.05 2.47 -8.61
CA GLY A 52 -3.86 1.44 -9.64
C GLY A 52 -3.24 0.12 -9.16
N GLN A 53 -2.77 0.01 -7.91
CA GLN A 53 -2.15 -1.21 -7.36
C GLN A 53 -2.71 -1.59 -5.97
N PRO A 54 -4.03 -1.89 -5.86
CA PRO A 54 -4.63 -2.24 -4.57
C PRO A 54 -4.08 -3.54 -3.97
N ASP A 55 -3.56 -4.46 -4.80
CA ASP A 55 -3.00 -5.74 -4.35
C ASP A 55 -1.56 -5.65 -3.84
N LYS A 56 -0.89 -4.51 -4.01
CA LYS A 56 0.53 -4.30 -3.61
C LYS A 56 0.68 -3.15 -2.62
N PRO A 57 0.07 -3.25 -1.41
CA PRO A 57 0.20 -2.21 -0.40
C PRO A 57 1.63 -2.10 0.11
N ILE A 58 2.03 -0.87 0.46
CA ILE A 58 3.22 -0.61 1.26
C ILE A 58 2.81 -0.75 2.72
N VAL A 59 3.39 -1.73 3.41
CA VAL A 59 3.10 -2.03 4.82
C VAL A 59 4.21 -1.51 5.72
N LEU A 60 3.82 -1.00 6.87
CA LEU A 60 4.71 -0.45 7.90
C LEU A 60 4.25 -1.02 9.25
N ASP A 61 5.02 -1.96 9.80
CA ASP A 61 4.76 -2.54 11.11
C ASP A 61 5.55 -1.82 12.23
N GLY A 62 4.82 -1.32 13.23
CA GLY A 62 5.42 -0.61 14.37
C GLY A 62 5.30 0.91 14.32
N VAL A 63 6.08 1.54 15.20
CA VAL A 63 6.05 3.00 15.43
C VAL A 63 7.02 3.68 14.47
N PHE A 64 6.48 4.50 13.57
CA PHE A 64 7.27 5.27 12.62
C PHE A 64 7.13 6.76 12.87
N GLY A 65 8.23 7.48 12.70
CA GLY A 65 8.23 8.95 12.69
C GLY A 65 7.60 9.53 11.43
N PRO A 66 7.27 10.83 11.43
CA PRO A 66 6.63 11.51 10.30
C PRO A 66 7.43 11.39 8.99
N ASP A 67 8.76 11.36 9.08
CA ASP A 67 9.67 11.21 7.93
C ASP A 67 9.44 9.89 7.19
N ARG A 68 9.38 8.78 7.93
CA ARG A 68 9.15 7.45 7.34
C ARG A 68 7.77 7.33 6.70
N ILE A 69 6.75 7.93 7.31
CA ILE A 69 5.41 7.98 6.73
C ILE A 69 5.42 8.78 5.43
N LEU A 70 6.06 9.95 5.41
CA LEU A 70 6.14 10.78 4.21
C LEU A 70 6.92 10.08 3.08
N GLU A 71 8.03 9.41 3.38
CA GLU A 71 8.78 8.60 2.40
C GLU A 71 7.89 7.50 1.79
N ALA A 72 7.12 6.79 2.61
CA ALA A 72 6.23 5.74 2.14
C ALA A 72 5.08 6.29 1.28
N LEU A 73 4.52 7.45 1.64
CA LEU A 73 3.51 8.13 0.83
C LEU A 73 4.07 8.59 -0.53
N GLN A 74 5.27 9.17 -0.55
CA GLN A 74 5.96 9.54 -1.79
C GLN A 74 6.22 8.33 -2.68
N GLN A 75 6.64 7.21 -2.09
CA GLN A 75 6.83 5.95 -2.82
C GLN A 75 5.51 5.45 -3.42
N ALA A 76 4.39 5.53 -2.69
CA ALA A 76 3.08 5.12 -3.19
C ALA A 76 2.63 5.95 -4.40
N VAL A 77 2.80 7.27 -4.31
CA VAL A 77 2.49 8.18 -5.43
C VAL A 77 3.39 7.89 -6.63
N GLY A 78 4.69 7.66 -6.41
CA GLY A 78 5.63 7.31 -7.49
C GLY A 78 5.28 5.99 -8.19
N ARG A 79 4.81 4.97 -7.46
CA ARG A 79 4.38 3.67 -8.03
C ARG A 79 3.11 3.77 -8.88
N SER A 80 2.20 4.70 -8.57
CA SER A 80 0.98 4.90 -9.36
C SER A 80 1.25 5.34 -10.81
N SER A 81 2.42 5.91 -11.09
CA SER A 81 2.77 6.41 -12.43
C SER A 81 3.58 5.41 -13.25
N ALA A 82 3.99 4.28 -12.66
CA ALA A 82 4.67 3.22 -13.39
C ALA A 82 3.61 2.28 -13.98
N PRO A 83 3.44 2.23 -15.32
CA PRO A 83 2.62 1.20 -15.93
C PRO A 83 3.26 -0.14 -15.58
N GLU A 84 2.51 -0.93 -14.82
CA GLU A 84 2.82 -2.33 -14.59
C GLU A 84 2.94 -2.96 -15.97
N SER A 85 4.18 -3.25 -16.36
CA SER A 85 4.55 -3.81 -17.64
C SER A 85 3.62 -4.96 -17.94
N ALA A 86 2.76 -4.75 -18.93
CA ALA A 86 1.98 -5.78 -19.57
C ALA A 86 2.97 -6.82 -20.11
N THR A 87 3.27 -7.85 -19.31
CA THR A 87 3.77 -9.10 -19.84
C THR A 87 2.57 -9.74 -20.53
N VAL A 88 2.38 -9.32 -21.78
CA VAL A 88 1.71 -10.13 -22.78
C VAL A 88 2.46 -11.46 -22.84
N PRO A 89 1.83 -12.61 -22.53
CA PRO A 89 2.39 -13.86 -23.00
C PRO A 89 2.27 -13.84 -24.53
N THR A 90 3.40 -13.64 -25.21
CA THR A 90 3.53 -13.98 -26.63
C THR A 90 3.28 -15.48 -26.73
N ASP A 91 2.06 -15.85 -27.13
CA ASP A 91 1.78 -17.17 -27.66
C ASP A 91 2.49 -17.27 -29.01
N SER A 92 3.69 -17.85 -28.97
CA SER A 92 4.44 -18.24 -30.16
C SER A 92 3.63 -19.29 -30.92
N GLY A 93 2.90 -18.83 -31.93
CA GLY A 93 2.37 -19.70 -32.98
C GLY A 93 3.53 -20.32 -33.76
N GLU A 94 3.91 -21.53 -33.38
CA GLU A 94 4.70 -22.45 -34.19
C GLU A 94 3.88 -23.75 -34.35
N SER A 95 3.37 -24.00 -35.56
CA SER A 95 3.58 -25.29 -36.22
C SER A 95 3.13 -25.20 -37.67
N GLY A 96 4.12 -25.19 -38.56
CA GLY A 96 3.94 -25.24 -40.00
C GLY A 96 3.28 -26.53 -40.48
N GLY A 97 2.67 -26.42 -41.66
CA GLY A 97 2.08 -27.54 -42.38
C GLY A 97 3.10 -28.56 -42.84
N GLY A 98 2.61 -29.79 -42.97
CA GLY A 98 3.16 -30.89 -43.75
C GLY A 98 2.01 -31.58 -44.45
#